data_AF-A0A973FYQ4-F1
#
_entry.id   AF-A0A973FYQ4-F1
#
_cell.length_a   1.000
_cell.length_b   1.000
_cell.length_c   1.000
_cell.angle_alpha   90.00
_cell.angle_beta   90.00
_cell.angle_gamma   90.00
#
_symmetry.space_group_name_H-M   'P 1'
#
loop_
_entity.id
_entity.type
_entity.pdbx_description
1 polymer ?
#
loop_
_entity_poly.entity_id
_entity_poly.type
_entity_poly.pdbx_seq_one_letter_code
_entity_poly.pdbx_strand_id
1 'polypeptide(L)' 'MNKNALQRLFHVLMLMIMFALSACSTVQPWEKGTLARPEMTFGGDALDTKYTEHIYGSKEGASGGAGVGGGGCGCN' A
#
# COMPACT_ATOMS: atom_id res chain seq x y z
N MET A 1 8.62 47.05 9.67
CA MET A 1 8.76 45.58 9.56
C MET A 1 10.17 45.20 10.00
N ASN A 2 10.30 44.43 11.09
CA ASN A 2 11.59 44.22 11.77
C ASN A 2 12.39 43.11 11.05
N LYS A 3 13.42 43.47 10.28
CA LYS A 3 14.17 42.54 9.39
C LYS A 3 14.71 41.30 10.15
N ASN A 4 15.05 41.48 11.42
CA ASN A 4 15.53 40.42 12.31
C ASN A 4 14.45 39.39 12.67
N ALA A 5 13.19 39.81 12.79
CA ALA A 5 12.07 38.91 13.04
C ALA A 5 11.74 38.08 11.78
N LEU A 6 11.82 38.70 10.60
CA LEU A 6 11.63 38.01 9.32
C LEU A 6 12.74 36.97 9.06
N GLN A 7 14.00 37.30 9.38
CA GLN A 7 15.12 36.37 9.26
C GLN A 7 15.00 35.18 10.22
N ARG A 8 14.57 35.40 11.47
CA ARG A 8 14.30 34.30 12.42
C ARG A 8 13.17 33.39 11.96
N LEU A 9 12.09 33.96 11.42
CA LEU A 9 10.97 33.20 10.86
C LEU A 9 11.43 32.30 9.70
N PHE A 10 12.28 32.82 8.82
CA PHE A 10 12.83 32.07 7.70
C PHE A 10 13.70 30.89 8.16
N HIS A 11 14.54 31.08 9.18
CA HIS A 11 15.36 29.99 9.74
C HIS A 11 14.50 28.90 10.38
N VAL A 12 13.45 29.27 11.14
CA VAL A 12 12.52 28.29 11.75
C VAL A 12 11.79 27.48 10.69
N LEU A 13 11.31 28.13 9.63
CA LEU A 13 10.65 27.46 8.51
C LEU A 13 11.59 26.46 7.81
N MET A 14 12.84 26.87 7.58
CA MET A 14 13.85 26.03 6.91
C MET A 14 14.19 24.78 7.75
N LEU A 15 14.26 24.94 9.08
CA LEU A 15 14.50 23.84 10.02
C LEU A 15 13.34 22.84 10.06
N MET A 16 12.09 23.32 10.03
CA MET A 16 10.89 22.48 9.94
C MET A 16 10.83 21.64 8.66
N ILE A 17 11.20 22.23 7.52
CA ILE A 17 11.22 21.52 6.23
C ILE A 17 12.24 20.38 6.27
N MET A 18 13.44 20.62 6.79
CA MET A 18 14.48 19.57 6.90
C MET A 18 14.03 18.38 7.77
N PHE A 19 13.29 18.64 8.86
CA PHE A 19 12.72 17.57 9.69
C PHE A 19 11.60 16.78 8.99
N ALA A 20 10.81 17.43 8.14
CA ALA A 20 9.74 16.73 7.41
C ALA A 20 10.29 15.75 6.35
N LEU A 21 11.46 16.04 5.77
CA LEU A 21 12.07 15.18 4.75
C LEU A 21 12.80 13.96 5.33
N SER A 22 13.14 13.94 6.63
CA SER A 22 13.87 12.81 7.24
C SER A 22 12.99 11.61 7.61
N ALA A 23 11.66 11.73 7.50
CA ALA A 23 10.72 10.69 7.87
C ALA A 23 10.49 9.60 6.79
N CYS A 24 10.97 9.82 5.56
CA CYS A 24 10.78 8.85 4.47
C CYS A 24 12.03 7.97 4.33
N SER A 25 11.99 6.77 4.91
CA SER A 25 13.01 5.75 4.70
C SER A 25 12.37 4.46 4.20
N THR A 26 12.94 3.89 3.14
CA THR A 26 12.56 2.59 2.60
C THR A 26 13.31 1.52 3.38
N VAL A 27 12.59 0.60 4.03
CA VAL A 27 13.18 -0.54 4.75
C VAL A 27 13.02 -1.83 3.96
N GLN A 28 14.02 -2.70 4.03
CA GLN A 28 14.00 -3.99 3.36
C GLN A 28 12.98 -4.94 4.02
N PRO A 29 12.46 -5.94 3.28
CA PRO A 29 11.44 -6.85 3.79
C PRO A 29 11.76 -7.47 5.14
N TRP A 30 13.01 -7.93 5.34
CA TRP A 30 13.49 -8.57 6.57
C TRP A 30 13.71 -7.61 7.75
N GLU A 31 13.80 -6.31 7.51
CA GLU A 31 13.97 -5.28 8.55
C GLU A 31 12.66 -4.99 9.29
N LYS A 32 11.52 -5.45 8.73
CA LYS A 32 10.19 -5.28 9.33
C LYS A 32 9.91 -6.22 10.51
N GLY A 33 10.88 -7.06 10.90
CA GLY A 33 10.80 -7.92 12.08
C GLY A 33 9.58 -8.85 12.03
N THR A 34 8.65 -8.68 12.97
CA THR A 34 7.43 -9.50 13.08
C THR A 34 6.47 -9.33 11.90
N LEU A 35 6.62 -8.25 11.10
CA LEU A 35 5.85 -8.01 9.87
C LEU A 35 6.51 -8.60 8.61
N ALA A 36 7.67 -9.24 8.74
CA ALA A 36 8.38 -9.86 7.62
C ALA A 36 8.03 -11.34 7.41
N ARG A 37 6.91 -11.81 7.98
CA ARG A 37 6.51 -13.22 7.93
C ARG A 37 6.08 -13.61 6.51
N PRO A 38 6.48 -14.79 6.00
CA PRO A 38 6.05 -15.27 4.68
C PRO A 38 4.52 -15.31 4.52
N GLU A 39 3.80 -15.63 5.59
CA GLU A 39 2.33 -15.67 5.58
C GLU A 39 1.66 -14.29 5.37
N MET A 40 2.38 -13.19 5.57
CA MET A 40 1.87 -11.84 5.30
C MET A 40 2.07 -11.41 3.84
N THR A 41 2.63 -12.28 2.99
CA THR A 41 2.75 -12.02 1.55
C THR A 41 1.40 -12.19 0.86
N PHE A 42 1.09 -11.29 -0.07
CA PHE A 42 -0.09 -11.46 -0.93
C PHE A 42 0.11 -12.68 -1.83
N GLY A 43 -0.88 -13.57 -1.86
CA GLY A 43 -0.82 -14.78 -2.67
C GLY A 43 0.21 -15.82 -2.20
N GLY A 44 0.64 -15.75 -0.94
CA GLY A 44 1.59 -16.71 -0.36
C GLY A 44 1.04 -18.14 -0.28
N ASP A 45 -0.28 -18.30 -0.27
CA ASP A 45 -0.97 -19.60 -0.34
C ASP A 45 -1.89 -19.65 -1.58
N ALA A 46 -1.65 -20.63 -2.44
CA ALA A 46 -2.42 -20.86 -3.65
C ALA A 46 -3.87 -21.29 -3.35
N LEU A 47 -4.11 -22.03 -2.27
CA LEU A 47 -5.46 -22.44 -1.87
C LEU A 47 -6.27 -21.25 -1.37
N ASP A 48 -5.68 -20.41 -0.52
CA ASP A 48 -6.31 -19.19 -0.03
C ASP A 48 -6.62 -18.22 -1.18
N THR A 49 -5.69 -18.10 -2.13
CA THR A 49 -5.88 -17.31 -3.35
C THR A 49 -7.07 -17.82 -4.16
N LYS A 50 -7.15 -19.14 -4.41
CA LYS A 50 -8.27 -19.75 -5.13
C LYS A 50 -9.60 -19.57 -4.40
N TYR A 51 -9.61 -19.79 -3.09
CA TYR A 51 -10.80 -19.60 -2.26
C TYR A 51 -11.32 -18.16 -2.33
N THR A 52 -10.40 -17.19 -2.23
CA THR A 52 -10.71 -15.76 -2.34
C THR A 52 -11.23 -15.43 -3.74
N GLU A 53 -10.59 -15.92 -4.80
CA GLU A 53 -11.06 -15.79 -6.18
C GLU A 53 -12.47 -16.38 -6.38
N HIS A 54 -12.79 -17.51 -5.74
CA HIS A 54 -14.14 -18.09 -5.81
C HIS A 54 -15.20 -17.20 -5.16
N ILE A 55 -14.89 -16.58 -4.03
CA ILE A 55 -15.81 -15.65 -3.35
C ILE A 55 -16.03 -14.41 -4.22
N TYR A 56 -14.94 -13.76 -4.67
CA TYR A 56 -15.04 -12.57 -5.50
C TYR A 56 -15.70 -12.87 -6.85
N GLY A 57 -15.34 -13.98 -7.50
CA GLY A 57 -15.97 -14.42 -8.74
C GLY A 57 -17.48 -14.69 -8.59
N SER A 58 -17.92 -15.19 -7.43
CA SER A 58 -19.34 -15.40 -7.16
C SER A 58 -20.09 -14.10 -6.88
N LYS A 59 -19.44 -13.13 -6.24
CA LYS A 59 -20.04 -11.82 -5.91
C LYS A 59 -20.04 -10.86 -7.09
N GLU A 60 -19.04 -10.98 -7.95
CA GLU A 60 -18.72 -10.03 -9.02
C GLU A 60 -18.72 -10.71 -10.38
N GLY A 61 -19.45 -11.82 -10.56
CA GLY A 61 -19.45 -12.63 -11.79
C GLY A 61 -19.77 -11.86 -13.09
N ALA A 62 -20.38 -10.66 -12.98
CA ALA A 62 -20.61 -9.75 -14.09
C ALA A 62 -19.37 -8.93 -14.52
N SER A 63 -18.43 -8.63 -13.61
CA SER A 63 -17.21 -7.86 -13.92
C SER A 63 -16.07 -8.74 -14.44
N GLY A 64 -16.14 -10.02 -14.12
CA GLY A 64 -15.21 -11.03 -14.54
C GLY A 64 -14.07 -11.30 -13.57
N GLY A 65 -13.93 -12.57 -13.19
CA GLY A 65 -12.91 -13.03 -12.26
C GLY A 65 -11.50 -13.10 -12.86
N ALA A 66 -10.55 -13.56 -12.04
CA ALA A 66 -9.11 -13.59 -12.32
C ALA A 66 -8.64 -14.50 -13.48
N GLY A 67 -9.55 -15.00 -14.33
CA GLY A 67 -9.23 -15.93 -15.43
C GLY A 67 -10.04 -15.66 -16.69
N VAL A 68 -9.66 -16.33 -17.78
CA VAL A 68 -10.32 -16.26 -19.09
C VAL A 68 -11.69 -16.94 -19.05
N GLY A 69 -12.72 -16.21 -18.62
CA GLY A 69 -14.10 -16.73 -18.58
C GLY A 69 -15.01 -16.13 -17.51
N GLY A 70 -14.52 -15.23 -16.67
CA GLY A 70 -15.42 -14.46 -15.82
C GLY A 70 -15.89 -13.21 -16.57
N GLY A 71 -17.19 -12.94 -16.56
CA GLY A 71 -17.76 -11.71 -17.13
C GLY A 71 -18.86 -12.05 -18.12
N GLY A 72 -19.99 -12.54 -17.64
CA GLY A 72 -21.12 -12.94 -18.48
C GLY A 72 -22.22 -13.62 -17.67
N CYS A 73 -23.38 -13.86 -18.28
CA CYS A 73 -24.62 -14.35 -17.65
C CYS A 73 -24.57 -15.73 -16.93
N GLY A 74 -23.39 -16.21 -16.56
CA GLY A 74 -23.22 -17.41 -15.73
C GLY A 74 -23.29 -18.74 -16.48
N CYS A 75 -23.30 -18.74 -17.82
CA CYS A 75 -23.29 -19.97 -18.60
C CYS A 75 -21.83 -20.42 -18.84
N ASN A 76 -21.36 -21.36 -18.01
CA ASN A 76 -20.31 -22.31 -18.40
C ASN A 76 -21.00 -23.57 -18.94
#